data_AF-A0A970GE50-F1
#
_entry.id   AF-A0A970GE50-F1
#
_cell.length_a   1.000
_cell.length_b   1.000
_cell.length_c   1.000
_cell.angle_alpha   90.00
_cell.angle_beta   90.00
_cell.angle_gamma   90.00
#
_symmetry.space_group_name_H-M   'P 1'
#
loop_
_entity.id
_entity.type
_entity.pdbx_description
1 polymer ?
#
loop_
_entity_poly.entity_id
_entity_poly.type
_entity_poly.pdbx_seq_one_letter_code
_entity_poly.pdbx_strand_id
1 'polypeptide(L)'
;MLLASFLEAHNILFENRVLTKEQVYKKLVDRLCSQYKLPVSGSKLLELILHREEEVSSAYPTGIAIPHIRMDGFNDTLIAMAFLENPLDYNGIKVNWVVLILTDKTSSKTYLNIVAALLKLSKDKEAIKALASAGDGHSVIHYLKKNEVEVKKDVIIADIMVQNPIAVLPQNSLRELINLMSTHKVAGMPVVDETGKYVGEVNVLNLLEVGIPNYVMMLDNLSFLSSYEPLENLFSQQDLLFVKDIMTTDEIFVRPEASIIETVFLMVSHNKRYLSVVKEGKLVGLITAMDILRKVIAV
;
A
#
# COMPACT_ATOMS: atom_id res chain seq x y z
N MET A 1 -8.71 20.17 7.63
CA MET A 1 -10.08 19.85 8.15
C MET A 1 -9.92 18.75 9.19
N LEU A 2 -10.87 18.57 10.12
CA LEU A 2 -10.82 17.43 11.04
C LEU A 2 -11.46 16.20 10.40
N LEU A 3 -10.91 15.02 10.65
CA LEU A 3 -11.49 13.74 10.20
C LEU A 3 -12.93 13.59 10.69
N ALA A 4 -13.20 14.05 11.90
CA ALA A 4 -14.53 14.06 12.49
C ALA A 4 -15.58 14.84 11.69
N SER A 5 -15.18 15.75 10.79
CA SER A 5 -16.09 16.49 9.91
C SER A 5 -16.67 15.64 8.76
N PHE A 6 -16.11 14.44 8.52
CA PHE A 6 -16.57 13.50 7.50
C PHE A 6 -17.40 12.34 8.08
N LEU A 7 -17.67 12.36 9.38
CA LEU A 7 -18.25 11.24 10.11
C LEU A 7 -19.60 11.60 10.71
N GLU A 8 -20.49 10.63 10.67
CA GLU A 8 -21.81 10.69 11.29
C GLU A 8 -21.93 9.56 12.31
N ALA A 9 -22.40 9.88 13.52
CA ALA A 9 -22.37 8.94 14.64
C ALA A 9 -23.15 7.65 14.34
N HIS A 10 -24.24 7.75 13.59
CA HIS A 10 -25.08 6.60 13.19
C HIS A 10 -24.42 5.66 12.17
N ASN A 11 -23.33 6.09 11.52
CA ASN A 11 -22.54 5.28 10.58
C ASN A 11 -21.39 4.53 11.25
N ILE A 12 -21.24 4.64 12.57
CA ILE A 12 -20.20 3.97 13.34
C ILE A 12 -20.82 2.79 14.11
N LEU A 13 -20.27 1.61 13.90
CA LEU A 13 -20.71 0.34 14.47
C LEU A 13 -19.64 -0.24 15.40
N PHE A 14 -20.09 -0.82 16.50
CA PHE A 14 -19.29 -1.72 17.35
C PHE A 14 -19.93 -3.11 17.26
N GLU A 15 -19.12 -4.13 16.97
CA GLU A 15 -19.61 -5.49 16.76
C GLU A 15 -18.77 -6.49 17.54
N ASN A 16 -19.45 -7.23 18.43
CA ASN A 16 -18.85 -8.23 19.31
C ASN A 16 -19.05 -9.66 18.81
N ARG A 17 -19.95 -9.89 17.86
CA ARG A 17 -20.14 -11.23 17.28
C ARG A 17 -19.03 -11.57 16.30
N VAL A 18 -18.82 -12.86 16.11
CA VAL A 18 -17.99 -13.39 15.01
C VAL A 18 -18.79 -13.27 13.72
N LEU A 19 -18.35 -12.41 12.80
CA LEU A 19 -18.98 -12.18 11.51
C LEU A 19 -18.03 -12.45 10.35
N THR A 20 -18.60 -12.80 9.20
CA THR A 20 -17.86 -12.86 7.93
C THR A 20 -17.61 -11.46 7.37
N LYS A 21 -16.66 -11.34 6.44
CA LYS A 21 -16.38 -10.08 5.71
C LYS A 21 -17.64 -9.51 5.07
N GLU A 22 -18.41 -10.35 4.37
CA GLU A 22 -19.68 -9.97 3.75
C GLU A 22 -20.70 -9.45 4.77
N GLN A 23 -20.83 -10.09 5.93
CA GLN A 23 -21.76 -9.65 6.97
C GLN A 23 -21.38 -8.29 7.56
N VAL A 24 -20.09 -8.02 7.77
CA VAL A 24 -19.60 -6.71 8.22
C VAL A 24 -19.88 -5.65 7.15
N TYR A 25 -19.55 -5.92 5.89
CA TYR A 25 -19.77 -4.98 4.78
C TYR A 25 -21.25 -4.70 4.57
N LYS A 26 -22.11 -5.72 4.63
CA LYS A 26 -23.55 -5.56 4.54
C LYS A 26 -24.07 -4.61 5.62
N LYS A 27 -23.62 -4.75 6.88
CA LYS A 27 -24.03 -3.85 7.97
C LYS A 27 -23.63 -2.40 7.73
N LEU A 28 -22.45 -2.16 7.18
CA LEU A 28 -21.98 -0.81 6.83
C LEU A 28 -22.80 -0.22 5.66
N VAL A 29 -23.03 -1.03 4.62
CA VAL A 29 -23.86 -0.65 3.46
C VAL A 29 -25.30 -0.34 3.87
N ASP A 30 -25.92 -1.19 4.70
CA ASP A 30 -27.29 -1.00 5.18
C ASP A 30 -27.42 0.33 5.95
N ARG A 31 -26.43 0.68 6.79
CA ARG A 31 -26.41 1.96 7.52
C ARG A 31 -26.39 3.14 6.56
N LEU A 32 -25.47 3.15 5.59
CA LEU A 32 -25.38 4.22 4.60
C LEU A 32 -26.66 4.30 3.75
N CYS A 33 -27.16 3.18 3.24
CA CYS A 33 -28.36 3.17 2.41
C CYS A 33 -29.64 3.58 3.17
N SER A 34 -29.68 3.42 4.50
CA SER A 34 -30.83 3.83 5.32
C SER A 34 -30.95 5.35 5.50
N GLN A 35 -29.85 6.09 5.32
CA GLN A 35 -29.77 7.53 5.60
C GLN A 35 -29.53 8.36 4.34
N TYR A 36 -28.91 7.78 3.32
CA TYR A 36 -28.47 8.50 2.11
C TYR A 36 -29.10 7.89 0.86
N LYS A 37 -29.51 8.77 -0.06
CA LYS A 37 -29.96 8.37 -1.40
C LYS A 37 -28.75 8.23 -2.32
N LEU A 38 -28.27 6.99 -2.46
CA LEU A 38 -27.09 6.68 -3.26
C LEU A 38 -27.47 6.29 -4.70
N PRO A 39 -26.61 6.57 -5.71
CA PRO A 39 -26.84 6.12 -7.09
C PRO A 39 -26.89 4.58 -7.25
N VAL A 40 -26.13 3.87 -6.43
CA VAL A 40 -26.18 2.41 -6.28
C VAL A 40 -26.31 2.09 -4.81
N SER A 41 -27.22 1.19 -4.43
CA SER A 41 -27.54 0.91 -3.03
C SER A 41 -27.83 -0.57 -2.77
N GLY A 42 -27.93 -0.95 -1.49
CA GLY A 42 -28.31 -2.29 -1.06
C GLY A 42 -27.37 -3.39 -1.56
N SER A 43 -27.95 -4.51 -2.01
CA SER A 43 -27.20 -5.69 -2.47
C SER A 43 -26.26 -5.39 -3.62
N LYS A 44 -26.65 -4.54 -4.57
CA LYS A 44 -25.81 -4.17 -5.72
C LYS A 44 -24.56 -3.40 -5.29
N LEU A 45 -24.67 -2.54 -4.28
CA LEU A 45 -23.52 -1.85 -3.72
C LEU A 45 -22.60 -2.83 -2.98
N LEU A 46 -23.17 -3.75 -2.20
CA LEU A 46 -22.41 -4.78 -1.51
C LEU A 46 -21.62 -5.67 -2.49
N GLU A 47 -22.25 -6.08 -3.58
CA GLU A 47 -21.62 -6.89 -4.64
C GLU A 47 -20.42 -6.15 -5.27
N LEU A 48 -20.58 -4.87 -5.60
CA LEU A 48 -19.49 -4.03 -6.13
C LEU A 48 -18.31 -3.95 -5.15
N ILE A 49 -18.57 -3.77 -3.85
CA ILE A 49 -17.53 -3.72 -2.82
C ILE A 49 -16.80 -5.06 -2.73
N LEU A 50 -17.53 -6.18 -2.72
CA LEU A 50 -16.94 -7.52 -2.60
C LEU A 50 -16.10 -7.87 -3.83
N HIS A 51 -16.60 -7.61 -5.04
CA HIS A 51 -15.85 -7.83 -6.28
C HIS A 51 -14.55 -7.02 -6.30
N ARG A 52 -14.60 -5.74 -5.90
CA ARG A 52 -13.43 -4.87 -5.82
C ARG A 52 -12.37 -5.40 -4.83
N GLU A 53 -12.83 -6.00 -3.75
CA GLU A 53 -12.00 -6.58 -2.68
C GLU A 53 -11.39 -7.93 -3.05
N GLU A 54 -11.97 -8.65 -4.01
CA GLU A 54 -11.37 -9.85 -4.60
C GLU A 54 -10.19 -9.51 -5.51
N GLU A 55 -10.28 -8.40 -6.25
CA GLU A 55 -9.18 -7.93 -7.12
C GLU A 55 -7.99 -7.41 -6.31
N VAL A 56 -8.25 -6.57 -5.30
CA VAL A 56 -7.22 -5.98 -4.45
C VAL A 56 -7.74 -5.82 -3.03
N SER A 57 -7.08 -6.49 -2.07
CA SER A 57 -7.34 -6.32 -0.64
C SER A 57 -7.12 -4.87 -0.21
N SER A 58 -8.07 -4.30 0.54
CA SER A 58 -7.92 -3.00 1.21
C SER A 58 -7.37 -3.09 2.64
N ALA A 59 -6.91 -4.27 3.08
CA ALA A 59 -6.35 -4.45 4.41
C ALA A 59 -4.90 -3.95 4.50
N TYR A 60 -4.60 -3.28 5.61
CA TYR A 60 -3.27 -2.78 5.94
C TYR A 60 -2.71 -3.52 7.17
N PRO A 61 -1.38 -3.71 7.26
CA PRO A 61 -0.74 -4.40 8.39
C PRO A 61 -1.03 -3.81 9.78
N THR A 62 -1.52 -2.58 9.84
CA THR A 62 -1.90 -1.89 11.08
C THR A 62 -3.24 -2.37 11.67
N GLY A 63 -3.95 -3.27 10.98
CA GLY A 63 -5.23 -3.84 11.44
C GLY A 63 -6.47 -3.05 11.00
N ILE A 64 -6.31 -2.14 10.03
CA ILE A 64 -7.39 -1.43 9.35
C ILE A 64 -7.66 -2.02 7.96
N ALA A 65 -8.92 -2.09 7.54
CA ALA A 65 -9.30 -2.24 6.13
C ALA A 65 -10.09 -1.02 5.66
N ILE A 66 -9.81 -0.54 4.45
CA ILE A 66 -10.47 0.65 3.86
C ILE A 66 -11.13 0.29 2.52
N PRO A 67 -12.18 -0.55 2.53
CA PRO A 67 -12.93 -0.83 1.32
C PRO A 67 -13.54 0.48 0.80
N HIS A 68 -13.47 0.71 -0.51
CA HIS A 68 -13.96 1.96 -1.08
C HIS A 68 -14.55 1.76 -2.47
N ILE A 69 -15.54 2.58 -2.81
CA ILE A 69 -16.16 2.62 -4.13
C ILE A 69 -16.27 4.07 -4.56
N ARG A 70 -15.87 4.36 -5.81
CA ARG A 70 -16.17 5.64 -6.44
C ARG A 70 -17.40 5.52 -7.34
N MET A 71 -18.39 6.38 -7.14
CA MET A 71 -19.70 6.27 -7.77
C MET A 71 -19.92 7.37 -8.81
N ASP A 72 -20.48 7.00 -9.97
CA ASP A 72 -20.98 7.98 -10.95
C ASP A 72 -22.26 8.63 -10.41
N GLY A 73 -22.44 9.92 -10.68
CA GLY A 73 -23.63 10.66 -10.23
C GLY A 73 -23.70 10.89 -8.72
N PHE A 74 -22.59 10.65 -8.01
CA PHE A 74 -22.39 11.03 -6.61
C PHE A 74 -21.39 12.17 -6.55
N ASN A 75 -21.54 13.13 -5.64
CA ASN A 75 -20.71 14.34 -5.55
C ASN A 75 -20.29 14.66 -4.10
N ASP A 76 -20.28 13.64 -3.25
CA ASP A 76 -19.96 13.76 -1.83
C ASP A 76 -19.01 12.62 -1.40
N THR A 77 -18.63 12.59 -0.13
CA THR A 77 -17.88 11.49 0.49
C THR A 77 -18.56 11.04 1.77
N LEU A 78 -18.95 9.77 1.81
CA LEU A 78 -19.57 9.14 2.97
C LEU A 78 -18.65 8.07 3.55
N ILE A 79 -18.60 8.03 4.88
CA ILE A 79 -17.78 7.08 5.63
C ILE A 79 -18.66 6.32 6.62
N ALA A 80 -18.50 5.00 6.65
CA ALA A 80 -19.02 4.14 7.70
C ALA A 80 -17.89 3.32 8.33
N MET A 81 -17.94 3.14 9.65
CA MET A 81 -16.89 2.46 10.41
C MET A 81 -17.44 1.27 11.18
N ALA A 82 -16.67 0.20 11.27
CA ALA A 82 -16.91 -0.88 12.21
C ALA A 82 -15.65 -1.13 13.06
N PHE A 83 -15.82 -1.09 14.37
CA PHE A 83 -14.86 -1.64 15.33
C PHE A 83 -15.31 -3.06 15.69
N LEU A 84 -14.42 -4.03 15.50
CA LEU A 84 -14.69 -5.45 15.62
C LEU A 84 -13.92 -6.03 16.81
N GLU A 85 -14.62 -6.64 17.75
CA GLU A 85 -13.99 -7.40 18.84
C GLU A 85 -13.30 -8.66 18.31
N ASN A 86 -13.94 -9.32 17.34
CA ASN A 86 -13.40 -10.48 16.64
C ASN A 86 -12.88 -10.05 15.25
N PRO A 87 -11.56 -10.13 15.00
CA PRO A 87 -10.98 -9.60 13.77
C PRO A 87 -11.35 -10.44 12.54
N LEU A 88 -11.56 -9.76 11.42
CA LEU A 88 -11.60 -10.39 10.11
C LEU A 88 -10.19 -10.85 9.70
N ASP A 89 -10.12 -11.91 8.90
CA ASP A 89 -8.87 -12.42 8.33
C ASP A 89 -8.76 -12.05 6.85
N TYR A 90 -7.77 -11.23 6.51
CA TYR A 90 -7.40 -10.86 5.14
C TYR A 90 -6.10 -11.57 4.77
N ASN A 91 -6.18 -12.87 4.53
CA ASN A 91 -5.05 -13.72 4.14
C ASN A 91 -3.83 -13.56 5.08
N GLY A 92 -4.07 -13.61 6.39
CA GLY A 92 -3.06 -13.48 7.43
C GLY A 92 -3.02 -12.12 8.12
N ILE A 93 -3.64 -11.08 7.54
CA ILE A 93 -3.80 -9.77 8.21
C ILE A 93 -5.08 -9.79 9.04
N LYS A 94 -4.93 -9.63 10.37
CA LYS A 94 -6.07 -9.50 11.28
C LYS A 94 -6.57 -8.05 11.28
N VAL A 95 -7.86 -7.87 10.96
CA VAL A 95 -8.49 -6.55 10.84
C VAL A 95 -9.58 -6.38 11.88
N ASN A 96 -9.38 -5.42 12.79
CA ASN A 96 -10.31 -5.07 13.87
C ASN A 96 -11.06 -3.77 13.58
N TRP A 97 -10.65 -3.02 12.55
CA TRP A 97 -11.23 -1.74 12.20
C TRP A 97 -11.47 -1.68 10.69
N VAL A 98 -12.74 -1.57 10.30
CA VAL A 98 -13.15 -1.44 8.89
C VAL A 98 -13.69 -0.04 8.67
N VAL A 99 -13.22 0.64 7.63
CA VAL A 99 -13.67 1.98 7.25
C VAL A 99 -14.12 1.97 5.79
N LEU A 100 -15.42 1.82 5.56
CA LEU A 100 -16.02 1.88 4.23
C LEU A 100 -16.11 3.34 3.76
N ILE A 101 -15.55 3.64 2.59
CA ILE A 101 -15.61 4.98 1.99
C ILE A 101 -16.36 4.92 0.65
N LEU A 102 -17.46 5.64 0.54
CA LEU A 102 -18.14 5.91 -0.72
C LEU A 102 -17.80 7.35 -1.14
N THR A 103 -17.32 7.55 -2.36
CA THR A 103 -16.90 8.89 -2.81
C THR A 103 -17.22 9.09 -4.29
N ASP A 104 -17.14 10.33 -4.76
CA ASP A 104 -17.36 10.65 -6.16
C ASP A 104 -16.18 10.20 -7.05
N LYS A 105 -16.41 9.99 -8.35
CA LYS A 105 -15.34 9.59 -9.28
C LYS A 105 -14.33 10.70 -9.61
N THR A 106 -14.69 11.96 -9.39
CA THR A 106 -13.94 13.15 -9.83
C THR A 106 -13.01 13.75 -8.77
N SER A 107 -13.22 13.48 -7.49
CA SER A 107 -12.54 14.07 -6.34
C SER A 107 -11.57 13.07 -5.72
N SER A 108 -10.42 12.90 -6.37
CA SER A 108 -9.36 12.03 -5.86
C SER A 108 -8.66 12.61 -4.62
N LYS A 109 -8.65 13.95 -4.44
CA LYS A 109 -7.87 14.63 -3.39
C LYS A 109 -8.43 14.38 -1.99
N THR A 110 -9.71 14.64 -1.77
CA THR A 110 -10.33 14.50 -0.43
C THR A 110 -10.27 13.07 0.07
N TYR A 111 -10.55 12.10 -0.82
CA TYR A 111 -10.42 10.67 -0.53
C TYR A 111 -9.00 10.33 -0.04
N LEU A 112 -7.97 10.71 -0.79
CA LEU A 112 -6.58 10.41 -0.43
C LEU A 112 -6.18 11.03 0.90
N ASN A 113 -6.61 12.27 1.15
CA ASN A 113 -6.35 12.96 2.41
C ASN A 113 -7.00 12.25 3.61
N ILE A 114 -8.22 11.73 3.44
CA ILE A 114 -8.91 10.93 4.47
C ILE A 114 -8.18 9.61 4.72
N VAL A 115 -7.83 8.89 3.65
CA VAL A 115 -7.08 7.62 3.75
C VAL A 115 -5.76 7.84 4.47
N ALA A 116 -5.01 8.89 4.13
CA ALA A 116 -3.76 9.24 4.81
C ALA A 116 -3.96 9.47 6.32
N ALA A 117 -5.00 10.22 6.70
CA ALA A 117 -5.34 10.46 8.11
C ALA A 117 -5.71 9.16 8.85
N LEU A 118 -6.52 8.29 8.22
CA LEU A 118 -6.90 6.99 8.77
C LEU A 118 -5.70 6.05 8.94
N LEU A 119 -4.80 5.99 7.95
CA LEU A 119 -3.59 5.17 8.04
C LEU A 119 -2.64 5.68 9.11
N LYS A 120 -2.48 7.00 9.25
CA LYS A 120 -1.71 7.59 10.36
C LYS A 120 -2.32 7.23 11.70
N LEU A 121 -3.64 7.38 11.86
CA LEU A 121 -4.37 7.05 13.08
C LEU A 121 -4.27 5.55 13.40
N SER A 122 -4.34 4.66 12.40
CA SER A 122 -4.24 3.21 12.58
C SER A 122 -2.91 2.74 13.19
N LYS A 123 -1.85 3.55 13.07
CA LYS A 123 -0.53 3.25 13.66
C LYS A 123 -0.46 3.58 15.15
N ASP A 124 -1.34 4.45 15.63
CA ASP A 124 -1.42 4.84 17.04
C ASP A 124 -2.25 3.83 17.82
N LYS A 125 -1.59 2.87 18.46
CA LYS A 125 -2.23 1.78 19.21
C LYS A 125 -3.07 2.30 20.39
N GLU A 126 -2.67 3.39 21.02
CA GLU A 126 -3.42 3.97 22.15
C GLU A 126 -4.70 4.62 21.65
N ALA A 127 -4.61 5.38 20.55
CA ALA A 127 -5.77 5.99 19.93
C ALA A 127 -6.76 4.94 19.42
N ILE A 128 -6.29 3.89 18.75
CA ILE A 128 -7.18 2.81 18.27
C ILE A 128 -7.84 2.07 19.43
N LYS A 129 -7.11 1.81 20.53
CA LYS A 129 -7.70 1.20 21.73
C LYS A 129 -8.79 2.08 22.35
N ALA A 130 -8.55 3.39 22.43
CA ALA A 130 -9.51 4.35 22.95
C ALA A 130 -10.77 4.42 22.06
N LEU A 131 -10.59 4.47 20.74
CA LEU A 131 -11.69 4.47 19.76
C LEU A 131 -12.52 3.19 19.81
N ALA A 132 -11.87 2.02 19.85
CA ALA A 132 -12.56 0.73 19.97
C ALA A 132 -13.32 0.57 21.29
N SER A 133 -12.89 1.29 22.35
CA SER A 133 -13.52 1.26 23.67
C SER A 133 -14.55 2.38 23.89
N ALA A 134 -14.78 3.24 22.87
CA ALA A 134 -15.65 4.41 22.99
C ALA A 134 -17.14 4.04 23.13
N GLY A 135 -17.55 2.84 22.72
CA GLY A 135 -18.89 2.28 22.92
C GLY A 135 -19.98 2.82 21.97
N ASP A 136 -19.83 4.04 21.46
CA ASP A 136 -20.78 4.64 20.51
C ASP A 136 -20.11 5.64 19.54
N GLY A 137 -20.82 5.97 18.45
CA GLY A 137 -20.30 6.84 17.40
C GLY A 137 -20.10 8.30 17.81
N HIS A 138 -20.87 8.84 18.76
CA HIS A 138 -20.67 10.21 19.25
C HIS A 138 -19.38 10.30 20.05
N SER A 139 -19.10 9.29 20.88
CA SER A 139 -17.85 9.19 21.66
C SER A 139 -16.62 9.09 20.74
N VAL A 140 -16.72 8.37 19.62
CA VAL A 140 -15.67 8.33 18.57
C VAL A 140 -15.46 9.72 17.96
N ILE A 141 -16.53 10.38 17.52
CA ILE A 141 -16.45 11.72 16.92
C ILE A 141 -15.87 12.73 17.93
N HIS A 142 -16.29 12.66 19.19
CA HIS A 142 -15.76 13.50 20.26
C HIS A 142 -14.26 13.27 20.46
N TYR A 143 -13.82 12.01 20.52
CA TYR A 143 -12.40 11.66 20.62
C TYR A 143 -11.60 12.25 19.47
N LEU A 144 -12.05 12.08 18.22
CA LEU A 144 -11.35 12.58 17.04
C LEU A 144 -11.29 14.11 16.99
N LYS A 145 -12.35 14.81 17.45
CA LYS A 145 -12.35 16.27 17.58
C LYS A 145 -11.38 16.74 18.67
N LYS A 146 -11.45 16.12 19.86
CA LYS A 146 -10.62 16.47 21.02
C LYS A 146 -9.13 16.28 20.75
N ASN A 147 -8.76 15.24 20.00
CA ASN A 147 -7.36 14.97 19.62
C ASN A 147 -6.97 15.59 18.28
N GLU A 148 -7.80 16.48 17.74
CA GLU A 148 -7.53 17.26 16.51
C GLU A 148 -6.99 16.39 15.35
N VAL A 149 -7.63 15.25 15.09
CA VAL A 149 -7.18 14.35 14.03
C VAL A 149 -7.41 15.02 12.66
N GLU A 150 -6.32 15.52 12.07
CA GLU A 150 -6.37 16.31 10.84
C GLU A 150 -6.41 15.46 9.57
N VAL A 151 -7.24 15.90 8.63
CA VAL A 151 -7.20 15.58 7.21
C VAL A 151 -6.46 16.72 6.52
N LYS A 152 -5.20 16.44 6.14
CA LYS A 152 -4.31 17.39 5.45
C LYS A 152 -4.87 17.76 4.07
N LYS A 153 -4.44 18.89 3.51
CA LYS A 153 -4.86 19.32 2.17
C LYS A 153 -4.09 18.60 1.06
N ASP A 154 -2.83 18.30 1.33
CA ASP A 154 -1.89 17.68 0.40
C ASP A 154 -1.40 16.34 0.97
N VAL A 155 -1.39 15.32 0.11
CA VAL A 155 -0.82 14.00 0.42
C VAL A 155 0.62 13.94 -0.06
N ILE A 156 1.50 13.47 0.82
CA ILE A 156 2.93 13.27 0.53
C ILE A 156 3.26 11.79 0.44
N ILE A 157 4.44 11.47 -0.07
CA ILE A 157 4.89 10.07 -0.21
C ILE A 157 4.90 9.33 1.13
N ALA A 158 5.26 9.98 2.23
CA ALA A 158 5.23 9.38 3.56
C ALA A 158 3.86 8.81 3.95
N ASP A 159 2.77 9.36 3.40
CA ASP A 159 1.41 8.94 3.72
C ASP A 159 1.00 7.65 2.98
N ILE A 160 1.63 7.36 1.82
CA ILE A 160 1.24 6.24 0.94
C ILE A 160 2.34 5.20 0.69
N MET A 161 3.58 5.47 1.09
CA MET A 161 4.70 4.54 0.94
C MET A 161 4.57 3.28 1.79
N VAL A 162 5.21 2.20 1.34
CA VAL A 162 5.50 1.04 2.19
C VAL A 162 6.58 1.45 3.17
N GLN A 163 6.29 1.31 4.46
CA GLN A 163 7.25 1.58 5.53
C GLN A 163 8.07 0.32 5.82
N ASN A 164 9.33 0.52 6.22
CA ASN A 164 10.27 -0.55 6.53
C ASN A 164 10.33 -1.62 5.41
N PRO A 165 10.60 -1.22 4.15
CA PRO A 165 10.72 -2.16 3.06
C PRO A 165 11.89 -3.10 3.33
N ILE A 166 11.80 -4.31 2.79
CA ILE A 166 12.86 -5.29 2.89
C ILE A 166 14.03 -4.78 2.04
N ALA A 167 15.17 -4.60 2.69
CA ALA A 167 16.41 -4.17 2.07
C ALA A 167 17.45 -5.27 2.16
N VAL A 168 18.45 -5.20 1.29
CA VAL A 168 19.61 -6.09 1.29
C VAL A 168 20.88 -5.30 1.58
N LEU A 169 21.91 -6.00 2.03
CA LEU A 169 23.25 -5.46 2.24
C LEU A 169 24.13 -5.74 1.01
N PRO A 170 25.12 -4.88 0.72
CA PRO A 170 26.09 -5.10 -0.36
C PRO A 170 26.78 -6.48 -0.30
N GLN A 171 26.97 -7.02 0.90
CA GLN A 171 27.59 -8.32 1.16
C GLN A 171 26.64 -9.51 1.12
N ASN A 172 25.33 -9.32 0.91
CA ASN A 172 24.43 -10.46 0.72
C ASN A 172 24.81 -11.21 -0.56
N SER A 173 24.75 -12.54 -0.50
CA SER A 173 25.00 -13.39 -1.69
C SER A 173 23.84 -13.28 -2.68
N LEU A 174 24.10 -13.60 -3.96
CA LEU A 174 23.00 -13.69 -4.93
C LEU A 174 21.97 -14.75 -4.56
N ARG A 175 22.37 -15.87 -3.93
CA ARG A 175 21.43 -16.86 -3.40
C ARG A 175 20.47 -16.27 -2.38
N GLU A 176 20.98 -15.47 -1.43
CA GLU A 176 20.14 -14.77 -0.45
C GLU A 176 19.18 -13.79 -1.13
N LEU A 177 19.67 -13.02 -2.11
CA LEU A 177 18.85 -12.10 -2.90
C LEU A 177 17.70 -12.83 -3.62
N ILE A 178 18.01 -13.94 -4.31
CA ILE A 178 17.03 -14.78 -5.03
C ILE A 178 15.95 -15.28 -4.07
N ASN A 179 16.38 -15.82 -2.91
CA ASN A 179 15.46 -16.31 -1.90
C ASN A 179 14.56 -15.18 -1.38
N LEU A 180 15.12 -14.01 -1.06
CA LEU A 180 14.36 -12.86 -0.58
C LEU A 180 13.35 -12.36 -1.62
N MET A 181 13.76 -12.22 -2.89
CA MET A 181 12.86 -11.80 -3.99
C MET A 181 11.72 -12.80 -4.20
N SER A 182 12.03 -14.10 -4.19
CA SER A 182 11.05 -15.19 -4.36
C SER A 182 10.06 -15.25 -3.19
N THR A 183 10.57 -15.27 -1.97
CA THR A 183 9.74 -15.35 -0.75
C THR A 183 8.81 -14.14 -0.61
N HIS A 184 9.30 -12.93 -0.88
CA HIS A 184 8.51 -11.72 -0.73
C HIS A 184 7.80 -11.28 -2.01
N LYS A 185 8.00 -12.01 -3.12
CA LYS A 185 7.42 -11.74 -4.44
C LYS A 185 7.69 -10.31 -4.91
N VAL A 186 8.92 -9.83 -4.70
CA VAL A 186 9.36 -8.48 -5.10
C VAL A 186 10.35 -8.57 -6.26
N ALA A 187 10.24 -7.62 -7.19
CA ALA A 187 11.10 -7.55 -8.38
C ALA A 187 12.33 -6.66 -8.19
N GLY A 188 12.47 -6.00 -7.05
CA GLY A 188 13.56 -5.10 -6.73
C GLY A 188 13.58 -4.73 -5.27
N MET A 189 14.76 -4.39 -4.76
CA MET A 189 15.02 -4.15 -3.36
C MET A 189 16.05 -3.02 -3.19
N PRO A 190 15.82 -2.13 -2.21
CA PRO A 190 16.84 -1.18 -1.80
C PRO A 190 18.04 -1.87 -1.20
N VAL A 191 19.22 -1.30 -1.44
CA VAL A 191 20.48 -1.71 -0.82
C VAL A 191 20.85 -0.71 0.26
N VAL A 192 21.15 -1.20 1.46
CA VAL A 192 21.58 -0.39 2.61
C VAL A 192 22.89 -0.90 3.20
N ASP A 193 23.70 -0.04 3.80
CA ASP A 193 24.85 -0.47 4.59
C ASP A 193 24.42 -1.01 5.97
N GLU A 194 25.39 -1.49 6.76
CA GLU A 194 25.15 -2.04 8.11
C GLU A 194 24.53 -1.03 9.08
N THR A 195 24.63 0.27 8.79
CA THR A 195 24.01 1.33 9.60
C THR A 195 22.57 1.62 9.15
N GLY A 196 22.10 1.05 8.04
CA GLY A 196 20.82 1.37 7.40
C GLY A 196 20.88 2.59 6.47
N LYS A 197 22.08 3.07 6.11
CA LYS A 197 22.24 4.13 5.11
C LYS A 197 21.90 3.56 3.73
N TYR A 198 21.11 4.27 2.95
CA TYR A 198 20.81 3.90 1.58
C TYR A 198 22.07 4.02 0.69
N VAL A 199 22.38 2.98 -0.08
CA VAL A 199 23.59 2.92 -0.93
C VAL A 199 23.33 2.49 -2.37
N GLY A 200 22.09 2.15 -2.73
CA GLY A 200 21.72 1.79 -4.10
C GLY A 200 20.45 0.96 -4.21
N GLU A 201 20.25 0.38 -5.39
CA GLU A 201 19.15 -0.55 -5.71
C GLU A 201 19.69 -1.82 -6.36
N VAL A 202 18.97 -2.92 -6.19
CA VAL A 202 19.15 -4.13 -6.99
C VAL A 202 17.80 -4.67 -7.42
N ASN A 203 17.66 -5.05 -8.69
CA ASN A 203 16.42 -5.58 -9.24
C ASN A 203 16.62 -6.88 -10.02
N VAL A 204 15.49 -7.50 -10.38
CA VAL A 204 15.47 -8.77 -11.10
C VAL A 204 16.18 -8.70 -12.46
N LEU A 205 16.23 -7.53 -13.11
CA LEU A 205 16.98 -7.37 -14.36
C LEU A 205 18.49 -7.39 -14.10
N ASN A 206 18.98 -6.74 -13.03
CA ASN A 206 20.39 -6.86 -12.63
C ASN A 206 20.78 -8.32 -12.39
N LEU A 207 19.89 -9.08 -11.74
CA LEU A 207 20.10 -10.51 -11.48
C LEU A 207 20.12 -11.33 -12.78
N LEU A 208 19.17 -11.10 -13.70
CA LEU A 208 19.10 -11.85 -14.96
C LEU A 208 20.28 -11.55 -15.88
N GLU A 209 20.79 -10.31 -15.85
CA GLU A 209 21.95 -9.89 -16.66
C GLU A 209 23.21 -10.68 -16.32
N VAL A 210 23.40 -11.13 -15.06
CA VAL A 210 24.51 -12.02 -14.66
C VAL A 210 24.56 -13.31 -15.47
N GLY A 211 23.39 -13.85 -15.82
CA GLY A 211 23.29 -15.08 -16.60
C GLY A 211 23.60 -14.91 -18.08
N ILE A 212 23.58 -13.67 -18.59
CA ILE A 212 23.70 -13.36 -20.01
C ILE A 212 25.15 -12.94 -20.32
N PRO A 213 25.92 -13.76 -21.06
CA PRO A 213 27.25 -13.36 -21.49
C PRO A 213 27.20 -12.10 -22.35
N ASN A 214 28.17 -11.19 -22.18
CA ASN A 214 28.20 -9.91 -22.92
C ASN A 214 28.10 -10.06 -24.45
N TYR A 215 28.62 -11.14 -25.02
CA TYR A 215 28.54 -11.37 -26.47
C TYR A 215 27.09 -11.62 -26.94
N VAL A 216 26.22 -12.17 -26.08
CA VAL A 216 24.79 -12.41 -26.39
C VAL A 216 24.06 -11.10 -26.65
N MET A 217 24.42 -10.03 -25.97
CA MET A 217 23.84 -8.70 -26.17
C MET A 217 24.20 -8.07 -27.53
N MET A 218 25.19 -8.62 -28.24
CA MET A 218 25.65 -8.12 -29.55
C MET A 218 25.09 -8.94 -30.73
N LEU A 219 24.29 -9.98 -30.47
CA LEU A 219 23.80 -10.90 -31.50
C LEU A 219 22.38 -10.51 -31.95
N ASP A 220 22.17 -10.48 -33.27
CA ASP A 220 20.87 -10.17 -33.87
C ASP A 220 19.90 -11.35 -33.89
N ASN A 221 20.42 -12.58 -33.78
CA ASN A 221 19.62 -13.81 -33.77
C ASN A 221 20.06 -14.69 -32.61
N LEU A 222 19.12 -15.13 -31.78
CA LEU A 222 19.36 -16.00 -30.63
C LEU A 222 18.86 -17.44 -30.84
N SER A 223 18.40 -17.78 -32.05
CA SER A 223 17.81 -19.08 -32.36
C SER A 223 18.75 -20.27 -32.19
N PHE A 224 20.05 -20.03 -32.02
CA PHE A 224 21.08 -21.05 -31.79
C PHE A 224 21.42 -21.27 -30.32
N LEU A 225 21.03 -20.36 -29.41
CA LEU A 225 21.23 -20.58 -27.99
C LEU A 225 20.27 -21.67 -27.52
N SER A 226 20.81 -22.69 -26.87
CA SER A 226 19.99 -23.70 -26.21
C SER A 226 19.14 -23.03 -25.11
N SER A 227 17.91 -23.51 -24.91
CA SER A 227 16.86 -22.74 -24.21
C SER A 227 17.12 -22.41 -22.73
N TYR A 228 18.21 -22.90 -22.12
CA TYR A 228 18.46 -22.76 -20.67
C TYR A 228 19.88 -22.27 -20.28
N GLU A 229 20.81 -22.15 -21.24
CA GLU A 229 22.23 -21.87 -20.96
C GLU A 229 22.49 -20.58 -20.15
N PRO A 230 21.81 -19.44 -20.41
CA PRO A 230 21.98 -18.25 -19.58
C PRO A 230 21.51 -18.42 -18.13
N LEU A 231 20.50 -19.26 -17.89
CA LEU A 231 19.99 -19.51 -16.54
C LEU A 231 20.92 -20.45 -15.77
N GLU A 232 21.51 -21.44 -16.43
CA GLU A 232 22.53 -22.32 -15.83
C GLU A 232 23.76 -21.52 -15.36
N ASN A 233 24.19 -20.53 -16.16
CA ASN A 233 25.26 -19.62 -15.77
C ASN A 233 24.93 -18.84 -14.48
N LEU A 234 23.72 -18.30 -14.37
CA LEU A 234 23.27 -17.61 -13.15
C LEU A 234 23.34 -18.54 -11.93
N PHE A 235 22.88 -19.79 -12.06
CA PHE A 235 22.94 -20.77 -10.97
C PHE A 235 24.36 -21.13 -10.55
N SER A 236 25.32 -21.14 -11.49
CA SER A 236 26.73 -21.38 -11.17
C SER A 236 27.40 -20.23 -10.42
N GLN A 237 26.93 -18.99 -10.63
CA GLN A 237 27.53 -17.79 -10.05
C GLN A 237 26.90 -17.34 -8.73
N GLN A 238 25.78 -17.95 -8.33
CA GLN A 238 25.02 -17.54 -7.14
C GLN A 238 25.82 -17.61 -5.82
N ASP A 239 26.87 -18.44 -5.78
CA ASP A 239 27.77 -18.63 -4.64
C ASP A 239 29.06 -17.80 -4.73
N LEU A 240 29.29 -17.15 -5.88
CA LEU A 240 30.53 -16.43 -6.19
C LEU A 240 30.36 -14.91 -6.16
N LEU A 241 29.15 -14.43 -6.40
CA LEU A 241 28.82 -13.00 -6.49
C LEU A 241 27.96 -12.52 -5.31
N PHE A 242 28.10 -11.24 -5.02
CA PHE A 242 27.36 -10.50 -4.00
C PHE A 242 26.51 -9.40 -4.62
N VAL A 243 25.56 -8.88 -3.85
CA VAL A 243 24.70 -7.75 -4.26
C VAL A 243 25.52 -6.56 -4.76
N LYS A 244 26.63 -6.23 -4.10
CA LYS A 244 27.51 -5.11 -4.50
C LYS A 244 28.06 -5.23 -5.92
N ASP A 245 28.14 -6.45 -6.46
CA ASP A 245 28.73 -6.72 -7.76
C ASP A 245 27.72 -6.45 -8.90
N ILE A 246 26.42 -6.36 -8.58
CA ILE A 246 25.33 -6.18 -9.57
C ILE A 246 24.40 -5.00 -9.27
N MET A 247 24.50 -4.39 -8.08
CA MET A 247 23.66 -3.27 -7.68
C MET A 247 23.97 -2.00 -8.48
N THR A 248 22.99 -1.11 -8.55
CA THR A 248 23.17 0.25 -9.09
C THR A 248 23.29 1.24 -7.93
N THR A 249 24.36 2.03 -7.89
CA THR A 249 24.69 2.91 -6.76
C THR A 249 24.24 4.37 -6.94
N ASP A 250 24.15 4.85 -8.17
CA ASP A 250 23.71 6.22 -8.49
C ASP A 250 22.21 6.22 -8.86
N GLU A 251 21.38 5.82 -7.89
CA GLU A 251 19.95 5.69 -8.09
C GLU A 251 19.14 6.86 -7.54
N ILE A 252 18.05 7.13 -8.25
CA ILE A 252 17.14 8.21 -7.92
C ILE A 252 16.22 7.73 -6.81
N PHE A 253 16.16 8.53 -5.74
CA PHE A 253 15.25 8.32 -4.62
C PHE A 253 14.40 9.58 -4.40
N VAL A 254 13.34 9.44 -3.61
CA VAL A 254 12.50 10.56 -3.19
C VAL A 254 12.57 10.79 -1.69
N ARG A 255 12.23 12.01 -1.26
CA ARG A 255 12.08 12.33 0.15
C ARG A 255 10.68 11.94 0.64
N PRO A 256 10.48 11.65 1.94
CA PRO A 256 9.15 11.37 2.47
C PRO A 256 8.16 12.53 2.28
N GLU A 257 8.65 13.78 2.26
CA GLU A 257 7.84 14.97 2.05
C GLU A 257 7.53 15.26 0.57
N ALA A 258 8.09 14.47 -0.37
CA ALA A 258 7.86 14.65 -1.80
C ALA A 258 6.37 14.52 -2.15
N SER A 259 5.96 15.22 -3.21
CA SER A 259 4.60 15.12 -3.71
C SER A 259 4.40 13.85 -4.55
N ILE A 260 3.15 13.40 -4.67
CA ILE A 260 2.81 12.29 -5.57
C ILE A 260 3.18 12.64 -7.02
N ILE A 261 2.94 13.89 -7.45
CA ILE A 261 3.20 14.32 -8.83
C ILE A 261 4.70 14.33 -9.15
N GLU A 262 5.53 14.85 -8.25
CA GLU A 262 6.99 14.80 -8.36
C GLU A 262 7.49 13.35 -8.49
N THR A 263 6.96 12.45 -7.65
CA THR A 263 7.31 11.03 -7.66
C THR A 263 6.91 10.36 -8.98
N VAL A 264 5.70 10.64 -9.48
CA VAL A 264 5.23 10.15 -10.79
C VAL A 264 6.11 10.68 -11.91
N PHE A 265 6.49 11.96 -11.88
CA PHE A 265 7.38 12.55 -12.86
C PHE A 265 8.73 11.84 -12.89
N LEU A 266 9.34 11.56 -11.73
CA LEU A 266 10.60 10.82 -11.66
C LEU A 266 10.45 9.38 -12.16
N MET A 267 9.37 8.69 -11.78
CA MET A 267 9.08 7.33 -12.27
C MET A 267 8.98 7.27 -13.80
N VAL A 268 8.23 8.20 -14.40
CA VAL A 268 8.05 8.25 -15.86
C VAL A 268 9.33 8.66 -16.57
N SER A 269 10.00 9.72 -16.10
CA SER A 269 11.18 10.29 -16.77
C SER A 269 12.39 9.35 -16.74
N HIS A 270 12.50 8.52 -15.71
CA HIS A 270 13.61 7.59 -15.52
C HIS A 270 13.22 6.12 -15.72
N ASN A 271 12.00 5.85 -16.23
CA ASN A 271 11.46 4.51 -16.45
C ASN A 271 11.57 3.60 -15.20
N LYS A 272 11.32 4.18 -14.02
CA LYS A 272 11.37 3.49 -12.72
C LYS A 272 9.98 3.02 -12.31
N ARG A 273 9.88 1.73 -11.97
CA ARG A 273 8.64 1.11 -11.48
C ARG A 273 8.47 1.24 -9.97
N TYR A 274 9.51 1.62 -9.26
CA TYR A 274 9.51 1.90 -7.84
C TYR A 274 10.64 2.87 -7.51
N LEU A 275 10.50 3.59 -6.40
CA LEU A 275 11.51 4.51 -5.88
C LEU A 275 11.68 4.26 -4.38
N SER A 276 12.93 4.23 -3.93
CA SER A 276 13.22 4.27 -2.50
C SER A 276 12.93 5.64 -1.92
N VAL A 277 12.47 5.64 -0.67
CA VAL A 277 12.19 6.85 0.09
C VAL A 277 13.28 7.01 1.14
N VAL A 278 14.05 8.08 1.04
CA VAL A 278 15.25 8.30 1.84
C VAL A 278 15.11 9.61 2.62
N LYS A 279 15.44 9.56 3.91
CA LYS A 279 15.50 10.73 4.80
C LYS A 279 16.84 10.75 5.51
N GLU A 280 17.57 11.86 5.42
CA GLU A 280 18.88 12.04 6.08
C GLU A 280 19.86 10.90 5.75
N GLY A 281 19.81 10.40 4.51
CA GLY A 281 20.64 9.30 4.02
C GLY A 281 20.19 7.90 4.45
N LYS A 282 19.14 7.77 5.28
CA LYS A 282 18.57 6.48 5.70
C LYS A 282 17.36 6.10 4.86
N LEU A 283 17.24 4.82 4.56
CA LEU A 283 16.04 4.26 3.94
C LEU A 283 14.88 4.30 4.95
N VAL A 284 13.78 4.96 4.60
CA VAL A 284 12.58 5.07 5.47
C VAL A 284 11.32 4.49 4.82
N GLY A 285 11.36 4.22 3.53
CA GLY A 285 10.23 3.65 2.81
C GLY A 285 10.53 3.26 1.37
N LEU A 286 9.53 2.71 0.70
CA LEU A 286 9.54 2.41 -0.73
C LEU A 286 8.17 2.70 -1.31
N ILE A 287 8.12 3.26 -2.52
CA ILE A 287 6.86 3.51 -3.23
C ILE A 287 6.94 2.89 -4.63
N THR A 288 5.95 2.06 -4.98
CA THR A 288 5.85 1.48 -6.33
C THR A 288 4.85 2.25 -7.19
N ALA A 289 5.01 2.18 -8.52
CA ALA A 289 3.99 2.66 -9.45
C ALA A 289 2.66 1.93 -9.26
N MET A 290 2.70 0.67 -8.78
CA MET A 290 1.51 -0.10 -8.43
C MET A 290 0.85 0.40 -7.14
N ASP A 291 1.60 0.91 -6.17
CA ASP A 291 1.05 1.60 -4.99
C ASP A 291 0.33 2.87 -5.43
N ILE A 292 0.92 3.66 -6.32
CA ILE A 292 0.28 4.85 -6.88
C ILE A 292 -0.97 4.44 -7.65
N LEU A 293 -0.88 3.43 -8.54
CA LEU A 293 -2.04 2.91 -9.24
C LEU A 293 -3.11 2.51 -8.23
N ARG A 294 -2.87 1.58 -7.32
CA ARG A 294 -3.87 1.05 -6.38
C ARG A 294 -4.44 2.07 -5.40
N LYS A 295 -3.62 2.99 -4.89
CA LYS A 295 -4.01 3.93 -3.83
C LYS A 295 -4.57 5.23 -4.40
N VAL A 296 -4.16 5.62 -5.61
CA VAL A 296 -4.50 6.93 -6.21
C VAL A 296 -5.44 6.79 -7.41
N ILE A 297 -5.16 5.85 -8.32
CA ILE A 297 -5.76 5.80 -9.68
C ILE A 297 -6.82 4.70 -9.84
N ALA A 298 -6.48 3.45 -9.50
CA ALA A 298 -7.30 2.26 -9.64
C ALA A 298 -8.41 2.29 -8.59
N VAL A 299 -9.61 2.22 -9.13
CA VAL A 299 -10.90 2.56 -8.54
C VAL A 299 -11.83 1.41 -8.81
#